data_AF-A0A920JZU4-F1
#
_entry.id   AF-A0A920JZU4-F1
#
_cell.length_a   1.000
_cell.length_b   1.000
_cell.length_c   1.000
_cell.angle_alpha   90.00
_cell.angle_beta   90.00
_cell.angle_gamma   90.00
#
_symmetry.space_group_name_H-M   'P 1'
#
loop_
_entity.id
_entity.type
_entity.pdbx_description
1 polymer ?
#
loop_
_entity_poly.entity_id
_entity_poly.type
_entity_poly.pdbx_seq_one_letter_code
_entity_poly.pdbx_strand_id
1 'polypeptide(L)'
;MTTTFFANFDLASAAIWLFWIFFALLIIYIQRENMREGYPMENDDGTAAPNQGMYPVPDPKTFKLPHGRGEVSVPNANGENRKVALKQTSQANGYPLEPTGDPMKDGVGPASWVARRDVPELDAHGHPKIIPMSANGQFSVSSGRDPRDLPVEAGDGAIVGKISDMWVDEPEQLIRYLEIELSPSHGDGTRLVPMTLARIHSDRVTIKSIFGSHFSDVPKHKSPNQVTLLEEEKISAYYAGGHLYASSERLEPQL
;
A
#
# COMPACT_ATOMS: atom_id res chain seq x y z
N MET A 1 38.20 -30.28 -27.80
CA MET A 1 38.67 -28.99 -28.32
C MET A 1 37.68 -28.54 -29.38
N THR A 2 37.09 -27.36 -29.21
CA THR A 2 36.23 -26.73 -30.20
C THR A 2 37.09 -26.29 -31.39
N THR A 3 36.68 -26.64 -32.61
CA THR A 3 37.38 -26.21 -33.83
C THR A 3 37.15 -24.71 -34.03
N THR A 4 38.22 -23.95 -34.15
CA THR A 4 38.14 -22.54 -34.53
C THR A 4 37.74 -22.43 -36.00
N PHE A 5 36.85 -21.50 -36.33
CA PHE A 5 36.36 -21.29 -37.71
C PHE A 5 36.57 -19.86 -38.21
N PHE A 6 37.06 -18.96 -37.34
CA PHE A 6 37.51 -17.63 -37.72
C PHE A 6 38.61 -17.14 -36.76
N ALA A 7 39.87 -17.06 -37.19
CA ALA A 7 41.00 -16.75 -36.31
C ALA A 7 40.99 -17.62 -35.02
N ASN A 8 40.95 -16.98 -33.84
CA ASN A 8 40.85 -17.65 -32.53
C ASN A 8 39.39 -17.82 -32.05
N PHE A 9 38.40 -17.68 -32.94
CA PHE A 9 36.98 -17.75 -32.63
C PHE A 9 36.41 -19.14 -32.90
N ASP A 10 35.68 -19.66 -31.92
CA ASP A 10 35.06 -20.97 -31.92
C ASP A 10 33.59 -20.89 -31.44
N LEU A 11 32.91 -22.04 -31.39
CA LEU A 11 31.49 -22.08 -31.03
C LEU A 11 31.23 -21.65 -29.57
N ALA A 12 32.17 -21.93 -28.66
CA ALA A 12 32.06 -21.51 -27.26
C ALA A 12 32.13 -19.97 -27.15
N SER A 13 33.05 -19.35 -27.88
CA SER A 13 33.20 -17.89 -28.00
C SER A 13 31.93 -17.27 -28.59
N ALA A 14 31.35 -17.88 -29.63
CA ALA A 14 30.09 -17.42 -30.21
C ALA A 14 28.94 -17.45 -29.19
N ALA A 15 28.79 -18.57 -28.45
CA ALA A 15 27.73 -18.74 -27.47
C ALA A 15 27.80 -17.68 -26.36
N ILE A 16 28.99 -17.38 -25.83
CA ILE A 16 29.13 -16.38 -24.76
C ILE A 16 28.85 -14.96 -25.26
N TRP A 17 29.26 -14.60 -26.49
CA TRP A 17 28.94 -13.29 -27.05
C TRP A 17 27.44 -13.12 -27.36
N LEU A 18 26.79 -14.17 -27.87
CA LEU A 18 25.33 -14.17 -28.06
C LEU A 18 24.60 -14.02 -26.73
N PHE A 19 25.06 -14.70 -25.68
CA PHE A 19 24.53 -14.52 -24.34
C PHE A 19 24.67 -13.08 -23.86
N TRP A 20 25.83 -12.45 -24.02
CA TRP A 20 26.02 -11.04 -23.59
C TRP A 20 25.16 -10.06 -24.38
N ILE A 21 24.97 -10.28 -25.68
CA ILE A 21 24.06 -9.47 -26.51
C ILE A 21 22.62 -9.65 -26.01
N PHE A 22 22.16 -10.89 -25.84
CA PHE A 22 20.84 -11.18 -25.30
C PHE A 22 20.65 -10.53 -23.93
N PHE A 23 21.63 -10.66 -23.03
CA PHE A 23 21.57 -10.12 -21.68
C PHE A 23 21.50 -8.58 -21.69
N ALA A 24 22.27 -7.92 -22.55
CA ALA A 24 22.18 -6.47 -22.73
C ALA A 24 20.79 -6.04 -23.23
N LEU A 25 20.22 -6.77 -24.20
CA LEU A 25 18.84 -6.52 -24.67
C LEU A 25 17.80 -6.77 -23.58
N LEU A 26 17.99 -7.78 -22.74
CA LEU A 26 17.14 -8.08 -21.60
C LEU A 26 17.17 -6.96 -20.55
N ILE A 27 18.34 -6.38 -20.26
CA ILE A 27 18.45 -5.22 -19.37
C ILE A 27 17.65 -4.05 -19.91
N ILE A 28 17.77 -3.75 -21.20
CA ILE A 28 17.00 -2.66 -21.84
C ILE A 28 15.50 -2.94 -21.74
N TYR A 29 15.07 -4.17 -22.01
CA TYR A 29 13.67 -4.57 -21.91
C TYR A 29 13.13 -4.39 -20.48
N ILE A 30 13.81 -4.94 -19.47
CA ILE A 30 13.38 -4.84 -18.06
C ILE A 30 13.39 -3.38 -17.60
N GLN A 31 14.40 -2.60 -17.99
CA GLN A 31 14.46 -1.18 -17.64
C GLN A 31 13.27 -0.42 -18.18
N ARG A 32 12.83 -0.70 -19.41
CA ARG A 32 11.62 -0.08 -19.97
C ARG A 32 10.34 -0.59 -19.29
N GLU A 33 10.24 -1.87 -18.97
CA GLU A 33 9.08 -2.39 -18.21
C GLU A 33 8.96 -1.76 -16.81
N ASN A 34 10.07 -1.42 -16.16
CA ASN A 34 10.07 -0.67 -14.90
C ASN A 34 9.54 0.77 -15.02
N MET A 35 9.43 1.31 -16.24
CA MET A 35 8.94 2.67 -16.51
C MET A 35 7.43 2.72 -16.80
N ARG A 36 6.67 1.66 -16.50
CA ARG A 36 5.22 1.64 -16.73
C ARG A 36 4.41 2.43 -15.71
N GLU A 37 4.95 2.68 -14.53
CA GLU A 37 4.31 3.44 -13.45
C GLU A 37 5.29 4.49 -12.90
N GLY A 38 4.78 5.65 -12.49
CA GLY A 38 5.62 6.74 -11.96
C GLY A 38 6.43 7.50 -13.02
N TYR A 39 6.13 7.29 -14.30
CA TYR A 39 6.68 8.04 -15.43
C TYR A 39 5.57 8.78 -16.19
N PRO A 40 5.86 9.96 -16.76
CA PRO A 40 7.13 10.67 -16.71
C PRO A 40 7.47 11.19 -15.30
N MET A 41 8.76 11.32 -15.02
CA MET A 41 9.25 11.85 -13.75
C MET A 41 8.96 13.35 -13.64
N GLU A 42 8.68 13.79 -12.42
CA GLU A 42 8.38 15.17 -12.07
C GLU A 42 9.43 15.69 -11.06
N ASN A 43 9.62 17.01 -11.05
CA ASN A 43 10.37 17.73 -10.03
C ASN A 43 9.51 17.95 -8.79
N ASP A 44 10.11 18.43 -7.69
CA ASP A 44 9.40 18.68 -6.42
C ASP A 44 8.30 19.76 -6.52
N ASP A 45 8.33 20.59 -7.56
CA ASP A 45 7.30 21.60 -7.87
C ASP A 45 6.21 21.10 -8.84
N GLY A 46 6.26 19.82 -9.23
CA GLY A 46 5.34 19.17 -10.17
C GLY A 46 5.63 19.44 -11.64
N THR A 47 6.70 20.18 -11.98
CA THR A 47 7.12 20.36 -13.37
C THR A 47 7.80 19.10 -13.90
N ALA A 48 7.76 18.87 -15.22
CA ALA A 48 8.40 17.71 -15.81
C ALA A 48 9.93 17.71 -15.56
N ALA A 49 10.46 16.57 -15.10
CA ALA A 49 11.89 16.43 -14.89
C ALA A 49 12.65 16.52 -16.24
N PRO A 50 13.78 17.24 -16.31
CA PRO A 50 14.51 17.45 -17.57
C PRO A 50 15.17 16.18 -18.11
N ASN A 51 15.39 15.17 -17.27
CA ASN A 51 15.95 13.88 -17.65
C ASN A 51 14.95 12.78 -17.27
N GLN A 52 14.46 12.02 -18.25
CA GLN A 52 13.48 10.93 -18.08
C GLN A 52 14.15 9.54 -18.01
N GLY A 53 15.47 9.49 -17.88
CA GLY A 53 16.26 8.27 -17.94
C GLY A 53 16.92 8.05 -19.31
N MET A 54 17.75 7.01 -19.39
CA MET A 54 18.53 6.68 -20.58
C MET A 54 17.69 6.16 -21.75
N TYR A 55 16.56 5.51 -21.46
CA TYR A 55 15.69 4.89 -22.45
C TYR A 55 14.35 5.64 -22.52
N PRO A 56 13.70 5.69 -23.68
CA PRO A 56 12.38 6.28 -23.79
C PRO A 56 11.34 5.44 -23.03
N VAL A 57 10.39 6.16 -22.41
CA VAL A 57 9.18 5.59 -21.81
C VAL A 57 8.51 4.64 -22.81
N PRO A 58 8.10 3.42 -22.42
CA PRO A 58 7.49 2.47 -23.34
C PRO A 58 6.09 2.87 -23.76
N ASP A 59 5.64 2.33 -24.89
CA ASP A 59 4.24 2.45 -25.29
C ASP A 59 3.31 1.77 -24.27
N PRO A 60 2.08 2.29 -24.09
CA PRO A 60 1.12 1.73 -23.16
C PRO A 60 0.78 0.27 -23.47
N LYS A 61 0.79 -0.55 -22.41
CA LYS A 61 0.23 -1.90 -22.40
C LYS A 61 -1.15 -1.85 -21.79
N THR A 62 -2.12 -2.47 -22.46
CA THR A 62 -3.52 -2.50 -22.00
C THR A 62 -3.87 -3.83 -21.34
N PHE A 63 -4.38 -3.75 -20.12
CA PHE A 63 -4.91 -4.85 -19.33
C PHE A 63 -6.43 -4.83 -19.39
N LYS A 64 -7.03 -5.94 -19.80
CA LYS A 64 -8.49 -6.15 -19.74
C LYS A 64 -8.84 -6.64 -18.35
N LEU A 65 -9.65 -5.88 -17.63
CA LEU A 65 -10.01 -6.21 -16.26
C LEU A 65 -11.15 -7.23 -16.22
N PRO A 66 -11.13 -8.16 -15.25
CA PRO A 66 -12.21 -9.13 -15.09
C PRO A 66 -13.52 -8.46 -14.68
N HIS A 67 -14.62 -9.22 -14.75
CA HIS A 67 -15.96 -8.80 -14.32
C HIS A 67 -16.46 -7.50 -14.99
N GLY A 68 -16.09 -7.27 -16.26
CA GLY A 68 -16.56 -6.12 -17.04
C GLY A 68 -16.06 -4.77 -16.52
N ARG A 69 -14.97 -4.74 -15.74
CA ARG A 69 -14.42 -3.52 -15.12
C ARG A 69 -13.61 -2.63 -16.09
N GLY A 70 -13.79 -2.81 -17.40
CA GLY A 70 -13.10 -2.04 -18.45
C GLY A 70 -11.66 -2.48 -18.67
N GLU A 71 -10.85 -1.53 -19.14
CA GLU A 71 -9.43 -1.75 -19.44
C GLU A 71 -8.58 -0.68 -18.74
N VAL A 72 -7.32 -1.02 -18.45
CA VAL A 72 -6.32 -0.10 -17.90
C VAL A 72 -5.08 -0.14 -18.77
N SER A 73 -4.60 1.02 -19.23
CA SER A 73 -3.38 1.15 -20.02
C SER A 73 -2.28 1.84 -19.22
N VAL A 74 -1.06 1.31 -19.27
CA VAL A 74 0.11 1.85 -18.54
C VAL A 74 1.39 1.80 -19.40
N PRO A 75 2.21 2.86 -19.43
CA PRO A 75 2.06 4.11 -18.67
C PRO A 75 0.87 4.96 -19.10
N ASN A 76 0.34 5.74 -18.16
CA ASN A 76 -0.73 6.72 -18.39
C ASN A 76 -0.36 8.03 -17.69
N ALA A 77 -1.07 9.11 -18.03
CA ALA A 77 -0.84 10.43 -17.42
C ALA A 77 -1.71 10.64 -16.16
N ASN A 78 -2.20 9.58 -15.52
CA ASN A 78 -3.09 9.69 -14.35
C ASN A 78 -2.25 9.70 -13.06
N GLY A 79 -1.58 10.82 -12.80
CA GLY A 79 -0.79 11.06 -11.59
C GLY A 79 -1.64 11.46 -10.37
N GLU A 80 -0.96 12.06 -9.38
CA GLU A 80 -1.62 12.62 -8.20
C GLU A 80 -2.48 13.84 -8.59
N ASN A 81 -3.79 13.75 -8.35
CA ASN A 81 -4.75 14.80 -8.70
C ASN A 81 -5.30 15.54 -7.48
N ARG A 82 -4.91 15.13 -6.27
CA ARG A 82 -5.31 15.78 -5.03
C ARG A 82 -4.45 17.02 -4.80
N LYS A 83 -5.02 17.98 -4.08
CA LYS A 83 -4.22 19.03 -3.47
C LYS A 83 -3.43 18.44 -2.31
N VAL A 84 -2.13 18.27 -2.49
CA VAL A 84 -1.23 17.72 -1.47
C VAL A 84 -0.88 18.82 -0.47
N ALA A 85 -1.10 18.57 0.83
CA ALA A 85 -0.86 19.54 1.90
C ALA A 85 0.61 19.62 2.32
N LEU A 86 1.51 19.69 1.35
CA LEU A 86 2.97 19.80 1.55
C LEU A 86 3.48 21.13 0.99
N LYS A 87 4.53 21.67 1.61
CA LYS A 87 5.28 22.83 1.11
C LYS A 87 6.76 22.47 0.97
N GLN A 88 7.42 23.08 -0.02
CA GLN A 88 8.86 23.00 -0.16
C GLN A 88 9.57 23.73 0.99
N THR A 89 10.62 23.11 1.53
CA THR A 89 11.51 23.74 2.52
C THR A 89 12.64 24.55 1.87
N SER A 90 12.89 24.29 0.58
CA SER A 90 13.92 24.94 -0.25
C SER A 90 13.43 25.04 -1.69
N GLN A 91 13.91 26.04 -2.43
CA GLN A 91 13.68 26.12 -3.89
C GLN A 91 14.48 25.07 -4.67
N ALA A 92 15.58 24.57 -4.10
CA ALA A 92 16.36 23.52 -4.74
C ALA A 92 15.67 22.16 -4.56
N ASN A 93 15.61 21.36 -5.62
CA ASN A 93 15.05 20.00 -5.58
C ASN A 93 15.89 19.08 -4.68
N GLY A 94 15.23 18.09 -4.08
CA GLY A 94 15.85 17.05 -3.25
C GLY A 94 15.86 17.35 -1.74
N TYR A 95 15.26 18.47 -1.32
CA TYR A 95 15.01 18.76 0.09
C TYR A 95 13.66 18.15 0.54
N PRO A 96 13.52 17.73 1.80
CA PRO A 96 12.26 17.19 2.29
C PRO A 96 11.15 18.25 2.24
N LEU A 97 9.93 17.79 1.95
CA LEU A 97 8.74 18.63 2.04
C LEU A 97 8.19 18.63 3.46
N GLU A 98 7.62 19.76 3.89
CA GLU A 98 6.98 19.91 5.19
C GLU A 98 5.45 19.83 5.07
N PRO A 99 4.77 19.05 5.93
CA PRO A 99 3.32 19.15 6.10
C PRO A 99 2.88 20.56 6.48
N THR A 100 1.75 20.97 5.91
CA THR A 100 1.14 22.30 6.17
C THR A 100 -0.01 22.25 7.18
N GLY A 101 -0.45 21.05 7.56
CA GLY A 101 -1.56 20.79 8.47
C GLY A 101 -1.33 19.54 9.32
N ASP A 102 -2.40 18.76 9.55
CA ASP A 102 -2.29 17.46 10.23
C ASP A 102 -1.91 16.39 9.19
N PRO A 103 -0.65 15.91 9.18
CA PRO A 103 -0.18 15.03 8.12
C PRO A 103 -0.89 13.68 8.08
N MET A 104 -1.44 13.20 9.21
CA MET A 104 -2.20 11.95 9.22
C MET A 104 -3.55 12.11 8.55
N LYS A 105 -4.24 13.23 8.78
CA LYS A 105 -5.55 13.52 8.16
C LYS A 105 -5.41 13.95 6.70
N ASP A 106 -4.37 14.73 6.41
CA ASP A 106 -4.09 15.22 5.06
C ASP A 106 -3.53 14.11 4.15
N GLY A 107 -3.08 13.00 4.72
CA GLY A 107 -2.62 11.83 3.99
C GLY A 107 -1.36 12.10 3.18
N VAL A 108 -0.32 12.58 3.85
CA VAL A 108 0.98 12.95 3.27
C VAL A 108 2.14 12.22 3.97
N GLY A 109 3.30 12.15 3.33
CA GLY A 109 4.45 11.40 3.85
C GLY A 109 4.10 9.92 4.06
N PRO A 110 4.43 9.29 5.21
CA PRO A 110 4.02 7.91 5.50
C PRO A 110 2.51 7.71 5.63
N ALA A 111 1.71 8.77 5.71
CA ALA A 111 0.25 8.70 5.67
C ALA A 111 -0.33 8.78 4.24
N SER A 112 0.53 8.80 3.21
CA SER A 112 0.10 8.91 1.83
C SER A 112 -0.66 7.68 1.35
N TRP A 113 -1.71 7.91 0.59
CA TRP A 113 -2.53 6.88 -0.05
C TRP A 113 -2.73 7.21 -1.53
N VAL A 114 -2.93 6.18 -2.36
CA VAL A 114 -3.24 6.37 -3.77
C VAL A 114 -4.75 6.41 -3.97
N ALA A 115 -5.25 7.31 -4.83
CA ALA A 115 -6.66 7.41 -5.19
C ALA A 115 -7.12 6.23 -6.08
N ARG A 116 -7.07 5.02 -5.53
CA ARG A 116 -7.59 3.80 -6.18
C ARG A 116 -9.10 3.92 -6.40
N ARG A 117 -9.65 3.05 -7.24
CA ARG A 117 -11.08 3.02 -7.54
C ARG A 117 -11.89 2.78 -6.26
N ASP A 118 -12.95 3.55 -6.05
CA ASP A 118 -13.85 3.39 -4.90
C ASP A 118 -14.86 2.24 -5.14
N VAL A 119 -14.33 1.03 -5.35
CA VAL A 119 -15.08 -0.23 -5.52
C VAL A 119 -14.36 -1.33 -4.75
N PRO A 120 -15.06 -2.37 -4.24
CA PRO A 120 -14.40 -3.49 -3.59
C PRO A 120 -13.53 -4.29 -4.56
N GLU A 121 -12.47 -4.91 -4.07
CA GLU A 121 -11.84 -6.00 -4.80
C GLU A 121 -12.82 -7.18 -4.90
N LEU A 122 -12.78 -7.91 -6.02
CA LEU A 122 -13.66 -9.06 -6.23
C LEU A 122 -12.89 -10.37 -6.22
N ASP A 123 -13.54 -11.42 -5.78
CA ASP A 123 -13.09 -12.80 -5.98
C ASP A 123 -13.27 -13.24 -7.45
N ALA A 124 -12.87 -14.47 -7.77
CA ALA A 124 -13.00 -15.02 -9.12
C ALA A 124 -14.46 -15.19 -9.60
N HIS A 125 -15.44 -15.12 -8.69
CA HIS A 125 -16.86 -15.25 -8.98
C HIS A 125 -17.57 -13.88 -9.10
N GLY A 126 -16.88 -12.79 -8.76
CA GLY A 126 -17.41 -11.43 -8.84
C GLY A 126 -18.04 -10.92 -7.53
N HIS A 127 -17.85 -11.61 -6.40
CA HIS A 127 -18.29 -11.15 -5.08
C HIS A 127 -17.20 -10.33 -4.38
N PRO A 128 -17.52 -9.44 -3.43
CA PRO A 128 -16.53 -8.75 -2.62
C PRO A 128 -15.56 -9.74 -1.96
N LYS A 129 -14.26 -9.54 -2.20
CA LYS A 129 -13.20 -10.47 -1.78
C LYS A 129 -12.96 -10.49 -0.27
N ILE A 130 -13.06 -9.31 0.36
CA ILE A 130 -12.79 -9.10 1.78
C ILE A 130 -14.12 -8.81 2.47
N ILE A 131 -14.52 -9.71 3.36
CA ILE A 131 -15.81 -9.66 4.08
C ILE A 131 -15.59 -9.90 5.58
N PRO A 132 -16.46 -9.37 6.45
CA PRO A 132 -16.46 -9.75 7.86
C PRO A 132 -16.78 -11.24 8.01
N MET A 133 -16.10 -11.92 8.93
CA MET A 133 -16.36 -13.34 9.20
C MET A 133 -17.79 -13.59 9.69
N SER A 134 -18.43 -12.63 10.37
CA SER A 134 -19.84 -12.72 10.73
C SER A 134 -20.80 -12.82 9.53
N ALA A 135 -20.39 -12.34 8.35
CA ALA A 135 -21.20 -12.44 7.13
C ALA A 135 -21.13 -13.82 6.46
N ASN A 136 -20.15 -14.66 6.81
CA ASN A 136 -19.99 -16.00 6.23
C ASN A 136 -19.63 -17.05 7.30
N GLY A 137 -20.64 -17.82 7.73
CA GLY A 137 -20.51 -18.86 8.75
C GLY A 137 -19.65 -20.08 8.36
N GLN A 138 -19.06 -20.11 7.16
CA GLN A 138 -18.13 -21.16 6.75
C GLN A 138 -16.71 -20.94 7.31
N PHE A 139 -16.39 -19.73 7.77
CA PHE A 139 -15.07 -19.42 8.32
C PHE A 139 -15.02 -19.67 9.83
N SER A 140 -13.93 -20.29 10.28
CA SER A 140 -13.65 -20.55 11.69
C SER A 140 -12.17 -20.39 12.00
N VAL A 141 -11.85 -19.95 13.22
CA VAL A 141 -10.47 -19.90 13.70
C VAL A 141 -10.04 -21.32 14.09
N SER A 142 -9.12 -21.91 13.33
CA SER A 142 -8.62 -23.27 13.57
C SER A 142 -7.44 -23.32 14.55
N SER A 143 -6.70 -22.22 14.70
CA SER A 143 -5.52 -22.14 15.55
C SER A 143 -5.22 -20.70 15.97
N GLY A 144 -4.44 -20.56 17.04
CA GLY A 144 -4.10 -19.27 17.62
C GLY A 144 -5.20 -18.72 18.53
N ARG A 145 -5.00 -17.48 18.99
CA ARG A 145 -5.98 -16.77 19.81
C ARG A 145 -6.99 -16.10 18.89
N ASP A 146 -8.26 -16.47 19.03
CA ASP A 146 -9.36 -15.68 18.48
C ASP A 146 -9.36 -14.29 19.16
N PRO A 147 -9.16 -13.20 18.39
CA PRO A 147 -9.03 -11.88 18.95
C PRO A 147 -10.37 -11.24 19.30
N ARG A 148 -11.51 -11.79 18.86
CA ARG A 148 -12.83 -11.24 19.17
C ARG A 148 -13.04 -11.14 20.69
N ASP A 149 -13.70 -10.07 21.10
CA ASP A 149 -13.89 -9.62 22.49
C ASP A 149 -12.61 -9.22 23.25
N LEU A 150 -11.42 -9.34 22.65
CA LEU A 150 -10.21 -8.82 23.29
C LEU A 150 -10.21 -7.28 23.29
N PRO A 151 -9.75 -6.64 24.38
CA PRO A 151 -9.53 -5.22 24.42
C PRO A 151 -8.42 -4.82 23.44
N VAL A 152 -8.55 -3.61 22.89
CA VAL A 152 -7.55 -3.02 21.99
C VAL A 152 -6.75 -1.97 22.74
N GLU A 153 -5.44 -2.19 22.84
CA GLU A 153 -4.47 -1.30 23.46
C GLU A 153 -3.73 -0.49 22.37
N ALA A 154 -3.81 0.83 22.44
CA ALA A 154 -3.10 1.75 21.57
C ALA A 154 -1.61 1.89 21.96
N GLY A 155 -0.82 2.57 21.12
CA GLY A 155 0.62 2.71 21.32
C GLY A 155 1.05 3.51 22.56
N ASP A 156 0.12 4.24 23.17
CA ASP A 156 0.24 4.96 24.44
C ASP A 156 -0.31 4.16 25.64
N GLY A 157 -0.72 2.91 25.43
CA GLY A 157 -1.29 2.03 26.46
C GLY A 157 -2.78 2.26 26.75
N ALA A 158 -3.43 3.20 26.06
CA ALA A 158 -4.86 3.43 26.24
C ALA A 158 -5.69 2.28 25.67
N ILE A 159 -6.74 1.85 26.39
CA ILE A 159 -7.70 0.87 25.88
C ILE A 159 -8.80 1.61 25.11
N VAL A 160 -8.83 1.41 23.79
CA VAL A 160 -9.66 2.22 22.88
C VAL A 160 -10.98 1.57 22.49
N GLY A 161 -11.16 0.30 22.82
CA GLY A 161 -12.29 -0.49 22.37
C GLY A 161 -12.02 -1.98 22.50
N LYS A 162 -12.78 -2.77 21.76
CA LYS A 162 -12.62 -4.23 21.68
C LYS A 162 -12.73 -4.70 20.23
N ILE A 163 -12.16 -5.86 19.93
CA ILE A 163 -12.34 -6.49 18.63
C ILE A 163 -13.77 -7.04 18.54
N SER A 164 -14.51 -6.60 17.53
CA SER A 164 -15.88 -7.03 17.25
C SER A 164 -15.92 -8.13 16.19
N ASP A 165 -15.07 -8.05 15.16
CA ASP A 165 -14.99 -9.07 14.12
C ASP A 165 -13.60 -9.14 13.46
N MET A 166 -13.43 -10.11 12.57
CA MET A 166 -12.27 -10.26 11.70
C MET A 166 -12.72 -10.24 10.25
N TRP A 167 -12.00 -9.53 9.40
CA TRP A 167 -12.30 -9.42 7.98
C TRP A 167 -11.37 -10.32 7.18
N VAL A 168 -11.96 -11.32 6.55
CA VAL A 168 -11.27 -12.40 5.84
C VAL A 168 -11.27 -12.14 4.34
N ASP A 169 -10.12 -12.35 3.73
CA ASP A 169 -9.98 -12.57 2.30
C ASP A 169 -10.44 -14.00 2.00
N GLU A 170 -11.64 -14.12 1.44
CA GLU A 170 -12.31 -15.41 1.20
C GLU A 170 -11.46 -16.38 0.35
N PRO A 171 -10.96 -16.00 -0.85
CA PRO A 171 -10.20 -16.93 -1.69
C PRO A 171 -8.82 -17.28 -1.14
N GLU A 172 -8.18 -16.39 -0.36
CA GLU A 172 -6.85 -16.64 0.22
C GLU A 172 -6.89 -17.20 1.65
N GLN A 173 -8.09 -17.31 2.26
CA GLN A 173 -8.30 -17.77 3.63
C GLN A 173 -7.41 -17.03 4.65
N LEU A 174 -7.27 -15.72 4.46
CA LEU A 174 -6.35 -14.87 5.22
C LEU A 174 -7.11 -13.71 5.88
N ILE A 175 -6.90 -13.49 7.17
CA ILE A 175 -7.42 -12.31 7.86
C ILE A 175 -6.63 -11.09 7.41
N ARG A 176 -7.32 -10.13 6.78
CA ARG A 176 -6.72 -8.88 6.28
C ARG A 176 -6.87 -7.75 7.30
N TYR A 177 -8.01 -7.67 7.97
CA TYR A 177 -8.29 -6.64 8.97
C TYR A 177 -8.93 -7.24 10.22
N LEU A 178 -8.72 -6.57 11.35
CA LEU A 178 -9.56 -6.73 12.54
C LEU A 178 -10.52 -5.55 12.61
N GLU A 179 -11.76 -5.78 13.00
CA GLU A 179 -12.74 -4.72 13.24
C GLU A 179 -12.80 -4.40 14.74
N ILE A 180 -12.62 -3.13 15.06
CA ILE A 180 -12.59 -2.60 16.42
C ILE A 180 -13.90 -1.86 16.66
N GLU A 181 -14.67 -2.26 17.67
CA GLU A 181 -15.74 -1.43 18.23
C GLU A 181 -15.11 -0.44 19.21
N LEU A 182 -15.14 0.85 18.87
CA LEU A 182 -14.54 1.90 19.70
C LEU A 182 -15.38 2.13 20.97
N SER A 183 -14.71 2.38 22.08
CA SER A 183 -15.39 2.85 23.29
C SER A 183 -15.80 4.33 23.13
N PRO A 184 -16.89 4.78 23.79
CA PRO A 184 -17.40 6.15 23.60
C PRO A 184 -16.40 7.28 23.89
N SER A 185 -15.37 7.02 24.72
CA SER A 185 -14.32 7.99 25.02
C SER A 185 -13.28 8.15 23.90
N HIS A 186 -13.22 7.21 22.95
CA HIS A 186 -12.25 7.18 21.84
C HIS A 186 -12.89 7.34 20.46
N GLY A 187 -14.23 7.40 20.40
CA GLY A 187 -14.99 7.72 19.20
C GLY A 187 -16.19 6.78 19.01
N ASP A 188 -16.95 7.05 17.94
CA ASP A 188 -18.15 6.27 17.62
C ASP A 188 -17.92 5.26 16.49
N GLY A 189 -18.64 4.14 16.58
CA GLY A 189 -18.71 3.10 15.56
C GLY A 189 -17.47 2.22 15.48
N THR A 190 -17.32 1.52 14.36
CA THR A 190 -16.23 0.57 14.16
C THR A 190 -15.06 1.16 13.36
N ARG A 191 -13.87 0.60 13.54
CA ARG A 191 -12.67 0.89 12.72
C ARG A 191 -12.00 -0.41 12.30
N LEU A 192 -11.59 -0.48 11.05
CA LEU A 192 -10.72 -1.55 10.58
C LEU A 192 -9.26 -1.21 10.90
N VAL A 193 -8.51 -2.21 11.35
CA VAL A 193 -7.05 -2.16 11.45
C VAL A 193 -6.43 -3.27 10.60
N PRO A 194 -5.42 -2.99 9.76
CA PRO A 194 -4.70 -4.02 9.03
C PRO A 194 -4.07 -5.04 9.99
N MET A 195 -4.26 -6.33 9.73
CA MET A 195 -3.74 -7.41 10.58
C MET A 195 -2.21 -7.33 10.74
N THR A 196 -1.50 -6.81 9.75
CA THR A 196 -0.04 -6.61 9.79
C THR A 196 0.43 -5.52 10.75
N LEU A 197 -0.46 -4.64 11.19
CA LEU A 197 -0.19 -3.56 12.16
C LEU A 197 -0.76 -3.87 13.55
N ALA A 198 -1.52 -4.96 13.68
CA ALA A 198 -2.06 -5.46 14.94
C ALA A 198 -1.21 -6.61 15.46
N ARG A 199 -0.98 -6.65 16.78
CA ARG A 199 -0.36 -7.79 17.45
C ARG A 199 -1.34 -8.37 18.45
N ILE A 200 -1.70 -9.63 18.25
CA ILE A 200 -2.61 -10.39 19.11
C ILE A 200 -1.80 -11.02 20.24
N HIS A 201 -2.13 -10.67 21.47
CA HIS A 201 -1.63 -11.32 22.69
C HIS A 201 -2.71 -12.24 23.26
N SER A 202 -2.44 -12.90 24.38
CA SER A 202 -3.43 -13.77 25.04
C SER A 202 -4.61 -13.00 25.63
N ASP A 203 -4.40 -11.74 26.02
CA ASP A 203 -5.33 -10.91 26.81
C ASP A 203 -5.78 -9.63 26.09
N ARG A 204 -5.11 -9.23 25.00
CA ARG A 204 -5.41 -7.99 24.26
C ARG A 204 -4.87 -8.00 22.84
N VAL A 205 -5.27 -7.01 22.06
CA VAL A 205 -4.67 -6.68 20.76
C VAL A 205 -3.97 -5.33 20.86
N THR A 206 -2.67 -5.27 20.58
CA THR A 206 -1.90 -4.03 20.63
C THR A 206 -1.71 -3.42 19.24
N ILE A 207 -1.93 -2.11 19.11
CA ILE A 207 -1.70 -1.33 17.89
C ILE A 207 -0.72 -0.21 18.22
N LYS A 208 0.57 -0.44 17.94
CA LYS A 208 1.67 0.48 18.31
C LYS A 208 1.66 1.80 17.52
N SER A 209 1.11 1.75 16.30
CA SER A 209 1.29 2.81 15.30
C SER A 209 0.63 4.13 15.70
N ILE A 210 -0.52 4.10 16.38
CA ILE A 210 -1.25 5.31 16.78
C ILE A 210 -1.63 5.27 18.28
N PHE A 211 -2.05 6.40 18.82
CA PHE A 211 -2.43 6.60 20.22
C PHE A 211 -3.94 6.71 20.38
N GLY A 212 -4.43 6.64 21.62
CA GLY A 212 -5.87 6.62 21.91
C GLY A 212 -6.65 7.80 21.31
N SER A 213 -6.03 8.97 21.19
CA SER A 213 -6.62 10.17 20.58
C SER A 213 -6.89 10.04 19.07
N HIS A 214 -6.17 9.18 18.37
CA HIS A 214 -6.18 9.09 16.91
C HIS A 214 -7.25 8.14 16.36
N PHE A 215 -7.80 7.24 17.19
CA PHE A 215 -8.75 6.22 16.72
C PHE A 215 -10.05 6.81 16.17
N SER A 216 -10.51 7.94 16.70
CA SER A 216 -11.71 8.62 16.22
C SER A 216 -11.58 9.05 14.74
N ASP A 217 -10.36 9.39 14.31
CA ASP A 217 -10.04 9.93 12.99
C ASP A 217 -9.63 8.87 11.96
N VAL A 218 -9.45 7.61 12.37
CA VAL A 218 -9.20 6.50 11.43
C VAL A 218 -10.31 6.49 10.37
N PRO A 219 -9.98 6.45 9.06
CA PRO A 219 -10.97 6.43 8.00
C PRO A 219 -12.00 5.31 8.16
N LYS A 220 -13.28 5.65 8.00
CA LYS A 220 -14.39 4.68 8.05
C LYS A 220 -14.59 4.07 6.67
N HIS A 221 -14.93 2.79 6.63
CA HIS A 221 -15.57 2.18 5.46
C HIS A 221 -17.08 2.48 5.44
N LYS A 222 -17.66 2.55 4.23
CA LYS A 222 -19.08 2.91 4.05
C LYS A 222 -20.04 1.76 4.33
N SER A 223 -19.65 0.53 4.01
CA SER A 223 -20.52 -0.65 4.08
C SER A 223 -20.09 -1.55 5.23
N PRO A 224 -21.03 -2.17 5.97
CA PRO A 224 -20.68 -3.14 7.01
C PRO A 224 -20.11 -4.45 6.43
N ASN A 225 -20.32 -4.74 5.13
CA ASN A 225 -20.02 -6.04 4.55
C ASN A 225 -19.00 -6.00 3.39
N GLN A 226 -18.37 -4.85 3.15
CA GLN A 226 -17.32 -4.72 2.14
C GLN A 226 -16.43 -3.50 2.44
N VAL A 227 -15.19 -3.56 1.97
CA VAL A 227 -14.24 -2.45 1.98
C VAL A 227 -13.78 -2.19 0.54
N THR A 228 -13.73 -0.93 0.12
CA THR A 228 -13.29 -0.57 -1.24
C THR A 228 -11.78 -0.48 -1.33
N LEU A 229 -11.21 -0.64 -2.53
CA LEU A 229 -9.77 -0.48 -2.76
C LEU A 229 -9.26 0.89 -2.28
N LEU A 230 -10.09 1.94 -2.37
CA LEU A 230 -9.76 3.27 -1.87
C LEU A 230 -9.79 3.35 -0.33
N GLU A 231 -10.78 2.71 0.29
CA GLU A 231 -10.89 2.63 1.74
C GLU A 231 -9.71 1.85 2.35
N GLU A 232 -9.35 0.71 1.74
CA GLU A 232 -8.17 -0.10 2.13
C GLU A 232 -6.88 0.73 2.16
N GLU A 233 -6.64 1.52 1.12
CA GLU A 233 -5.48 2.44 1.05
C GLU A 233 -5.51 3.47 2.16
N LYS A 234 -6.64 4.17 2.33
CA LYS A 234 -6.78 5.24 3.33
C LYS A 234 -6.62 4.73 4.75
N ILE A 235 -7.24 3.59 5.07
CA ILE A 235 -7.16 2.95 6.38
C ILE A 235 -5.70 2.57 6.65
N SER A 236 -5.07 1.84 5.74
CA SER A 236 -3.68 1.37 5.93
C SER A 236 -2.69 2.52 6.04
N ALA A 237 -2.84 3.54 5.20
CA ALA A 237 -1.99 4.72 5.20
C ALA A 237 -2.13 5.52 6.50
N TYR A 238 -3.34 5.67 7.04
CA TYR A 238 -3.54 6.38 8.30
C TYR A 238 -2.72 5.77 9.45
N TYR A 239 -2.79 4.45 9.61
CA TYR A 239 -1.98 3.76 10.62
C TYR A 239 -0.47 3.86 10.31
N ALA A 240 -0.07 3.74 9.04
CA ALA A 240 1.33 3.91 8.64
C ALA A 240 1.87 5.30 9.01
N GLY A 241 1.07 6.35 8.79
CA GLY A 241 1.36 7.72 9.19
C GLY A 241 1.68 7.88 10.66
N GLY A 242 0.98 7.14 11.52
CA GLY A 242 1.21 7.13 12.96
C GLY A 242 2.65 6.81 13.35
N HIS A 243 3.36 5.96 12.61
CA HIS A 243 4.76 5.61 12.92
C HIS A 243 5.71 6.80 12.92
N LEU A 244 5.40 7.87 12.18
CA LEU A 244 6.17 9.11 12.18
C LEU A 244 5.43 10.25 12.90
N TYR A 245 4.10 10.32 12.78
CA TYR A 245 3.32 11.50 13.15
C TYR A 245 2.51 11.38 14.45
N ALA A 246 2.43 10.20 15.07
CA ALA A 246 1.62 10.04 16.29
C ALA A 246 2.20 10.76 17.53
N SER A 247 3.48 11.15 17.50
CA SER A 247 4.09 11.97 18.56
C SER A 247 5.24 12.80 18.01
N SER A 248 5.49 13.96 18.61
CA SER A 248 6.65 14.80 18.26
C SER A 248 7.97 14.06 18.46
N GLU A 249 8.05 13.19 19.46
CA GLU A 249 9.24 12.35 19.72
C GLU A 249 9.59 11.43 18.54
N ARG A 250 8.62 11.02 17.71
CA ARG A 250 8.87 10.17 16.53
C ARG A 250 9.46 10.94 15.35
N LEU A 251 9.35 12.26 15.34
CA LEU A 251 9.95 13.12 14.32
C LEU A 251 11.44 13.37 14.57
N GLU A 252 11.86 13.34 15.83
CA GLU A 252 13.23 13.64 16.22
C GLU A 252 14.19 12.47 15.93
N PRO A 253 15.49 12.74 15.75
CA PRO A 253 16.51 11.71 15.78
C PRO A 253 16.46 10.90 17.09
N GLN A 254 16.64 9.58 17.00
CA GLN A 254 16.46 8.66 18.13
C GLN A 254 17.77 8.31 18.86
N LEU A 255 18.79 9.17 18.75
CA LEU A 255 20.14 8.98 19.31
C LEU A 255 20.46 10.01 20.38
#